data_AF-A0A3Q4GSU5-F1
#
_entry.id   AF-A0A3Q4GSU5-F1
#
_cell.length_a   1.000
_cell.length_b   1.000
_cell.length_c   1.000
_cell.angle_alpha   90.00
_cell.angle_beta   90.00
_cell.angle_gamma   90.00
#
_symmetry.space_group_name_H-M   'P 1'
#
loop_
_entity.id
_entity.type
_entity.pdbx_description
1 polymer ?
#
loop_
_entity_poly.entity_id
_entity_poly.type
_entity_poly.pdbx_seq_one_letter_code
_entity_poly.pdbx_strand_id
1 'polypeptide(L)'
;MAYQEGESLESWLNKATHPTNRQEDWEYIIGFCDQINKELEGPQIAVTLLVHKIHSPQEWEALQALTVLEACMKNCGRRFHNEVGKYRFLNELIKVVSPKLNGWRAVINTSLCQ
;
A
#
# COMPACT_ATOMS: atom_id res chain seq x y z
N MET A 1 -17.47 -9.61 26.56
CA MET A 1 -17.85 -9.57 25.13
C MET A 1 -17.05 -8.44 24.51
N ALA A 2 -15.94 -8.75 23.84
CA ALA A 2 -15.11 -7.73 23.22
C ALA A 2 -15.88 -7.18 22.02
N TYR A 3 -16.25 -5.91 22.08
CA TYR A 3 -16.75 -5.20 20.92
C TYR A 3 -15.67 -5.27 19.85
N GLN A 4 -15.95 -5.94 18.74
CA GLN A 4 -15.20 -5.70 17.51
C GLN A 4 -15.50 -4.25 17.13
N GLU A 5 -14.70 -3.30 17.64
CA GLU A 5 -14.48 -2.05 16.93
C GLU A 5 -14.11 -2.46 15.50
N GLY A 6 -14.95 -2.10 14.53
CA GLY A 6 -14.69 -2.42 13.14
C GLY A 6 -13.30 -1.90 12.80
N GLU A 7 -12.37 -2.82 12.50
CA GLU A 7 -11.00 -2.43 12.22
C GLU A 7 -10.99 -1.49 11.01
N SER A 8 -10.42 -0.29 11.20
CA SER A 8 -10.36 0.73 10.16
C SER A 8 -9.48 0.26 8.99
N LEU A 9 -9.66 0.86 7.81
CA LEU A 9 -8.78 0.64 6.65
C LEU A 9 -7.29 0.80 7.01
N GLU A 10 -6.98 1.77 7.87
CA GLU A 10 -5.61 2.00 8.35
C GLU A 10 -5.11 0.84 9.22
N SER A 11 -5.94 0.31 10.13
CA SER A 11 -5.59 -0.85 10.95
C SER A 11 -5.27 -2.07 10.08
N TRP A 12 -6.16 -2.41 9.15
CA TRP A 12 -5.98 -3.53 8.23
C TRP A 12 -4.69 -3.39 7.42
N LEU A 13 -4.47 -2.21 6.82
CA LEU A 13 -3.28 -1.98 6.00
C LEU A 13 -1.99 -2.04 6.83
N ASN A 14 -1.99 -1.45 8.03
CA ASN A 14 -0.81 -1.48 8.90
C ASN A 14 -0.40 -2.89 9.30
N LYS A 15 -1.37 -3.79 9.53
CA LYS A 15 -1.08 -5.21 9.80
C LYS A 15 -0.61 -5.94 8.54
N ALA A 16 -1.27 -5.71 7.41
CA ALA A 16 -0.91 -6.32 6.13
C ALA A 16 0.50 -5.93 5.64
N THR A 17 0.97 -4.72 5.95
CA THR A 17 2.28 -4.20 5.51
C THR A 17 3.28 -4.05 6.65
N HIS A 18 3.11 -4.74 7.78
CA HIS A 18 3.99 -4.55 8.93
C HIS A 18 5.42 -5.01 8.58
N PRO A 19 6.48 -4.22 8.88
CA PRO A 19 7.86 -4.56 8.48
C PRO A 19 8.41 -5.85 9.07
N THR A 20 7.80 -6.36 10.15
CA THR A 20 8.21 -7.60 10.82
C THR A 20 7.49 -8.84 10.28
N ASN A 21 6.57 -8.68 9.33
CA ASN A 21 5.90 -9.82 8.69
C ASN A 21 6.96 -10.67 8.00
N ARG A 22 6.92 -11.99 8.21
CA ARG A 22 7.87 -12.92 7.56
C ARG A 22 7.47 -13.26 6.13
N GLN A 23 6.19 -13.10 5.81
CA GLN A 23 5.57 -13.40 4.55
C GLN A 23 4.29 -12.58 4.41
N GLU A 24 3.66 -12.63 3.25
CA GLU A 24 2.37 -12.00 2.98
C GLU A 24 1.29 -12.59 3.90
N ASP A 25 0.60 -11.71 4.63
CA ASP A 25 -0.53 -12.10 5.48
C ASP A 25 -1.85 -11.90 4.73
N TRP A 26 -2.27 -12.97 4.04
CA TRP A 26 -3.46 -12.96 3.20
C TRP A 26 -4.76 -12.70 3.99
N GLU A 27 -4.79 -12.97 5.29
CA GLU A 27 -5.95 -12.64 6.12
C GLU A 27 -6.14 -11.13 6.19
N TYR A 28 -5.08 -10.38 6.50
CA TYR A 28 -5.15 -8.91 6.55
C TYR A 28 -5.30 -8.27 5.16
N ILE A 29 -4.69 -8.86 4.12
CA ILE A 29 -4.82 -8.37 2.74
C ILE A 29 -6.28 -8.46 2.26
N ILE A 30 -6.93 -9.61 2.46
CA ILE A 30 -8.33 -9.81 2.08
C ILE A 30 -9.25 -8.99 2.98
N GLY A 31 -8.97 -8.92 4.29
CA GLY A 31 -9.70 -8.05 5.22
C GLY A 31 -9.71 -6.58 4.79
N PHE A 32 -8.57 -6.07 4.31
CA PHE A 32 -8.49 -4.72 3.74
C PHE A 32 -9.36 -4.56 2.48
N CYS A 33 -9.32 -5.53 1.55
CA CYS A 33 -10.17 -5.52 0.34
C CYS A 33 -11.67 -5.50 0.69
N ASP A 34 -12.08 -6.33 1.65
CA ASP A 34 -13.46 -6.38 2.12
C ASP A 34 -13.88 -5.05 2.75
N GLN A 35 -13.00 -4.43 3.54
CA GLN A 35 -13.28 -3.14 4.15
C GLN A 35 -13.43 -2.02 3.12
N ILE A 36 -12.60 -2.00 2.06
CA ILE A 36 -12.73 -1.06 0.93
C ILE A 36 -14.13 -1.15 0.31
N ASN A 37 -14.61 -2.38 0.11
CA ASN A 37 -15.89 -2.62 -0.55
C ASN A 37 -17.09 -2.26 0.33
N LYS A 38 -16.96 -2.41 1.65
CA LYS A 38 -17.99 -2.06 2.64
C LYS A 38 -18.19 -0.55 2.77
N GLU A 39 -17.11 0.23 2.70
CA GLU A 39 -17.17 1.67 2.92
C GLU A 39 -17.52 2.46 1.64
N LEU A 40 -18.30 3.54 1.78
CA LEU A 40 -18.65 4.41 0.66
C LEU A 40 -17.43 5.18 0.13
N GLU A 41 -16.57 5.65 1.03
CA GLU A 41 -15.32 6.36 0.72
C GLU A 41 -14.09 5.44 0.74
N GLY A 42 -14.31 4.14 0.94
CA GLY A 42 -13.25 3.14 1.08
C GLY A 42 -12.21 3.19 -0.04
N PRO A 43 -12.61 3.23 -1.33
CA PRO A 43 -11.67 3.38 -2.45
C PRO A 43 -10.77 4.61 -2.35
N GLN A 44 -11.33 5.78 -2.02
CA GLN A 44 -10.60 7.05 -1.95
C GLN A 44 -9.60 7.07 -0.78
N ILE A 45 -10.01 6.51 0.36
CA ILE A 45 -9.17 6.39 1.55
C ILE A 45 -8.04 5.39 1.28
N ALA A 46 -8.37 4.21 0.75
CA ALA A 46 -7.42 3.13 0.53
C ALA A 46 -6.29 3.51 -0.44
N VAL A 47 -6.59 4.17 -1.56
CA VAL A 47 -5.53 4.60 -2.49
C VAL A 47 -4.58 5.61 -1.84
N THR A 48 -5.08 6.44 -0.93
CA THR A 48 -4.25 7.42 -0.19
C THR A 48 -3.31 6.70 0.78
N LEU A 49 -3.83 5.73 1.53
CA LEU A 49 -3.04 4.92 2.46
C LEU A 49 -2.01 4.04 1.73
N LEU A 50 -2.39 3.42 0.61
CA LEU A 50 -1.51 2.60 -0.21
C LEU A 50 -0.33 3.40 -0.76
N VAL A 51 -0.57 4.60 -1.30
CA VAL A 51 0.51 5.50 -1.75
C VAL A 51 1.50 5.73 -0.61
N HIS A 52 1.02 6.06 0.59
CA HIS A 52 1.90 6.30 1.73
C HIS A 52 2.80 5.09 2.04
N LYS A 53 2.24 3.87 2.04
CA LYS A 53 3.00 2.63 2.28
C LYS A 53 3.96 2.28 1.13
N ILE A 54 3.57 2.49 -0.13
CA ILE A 54 4.42 2.25 -1.30
C ILE A 54 5.65 3.17 -1.29
N HIS A 55 5.52 4.39 -0.76
CA HIS A 55 6.63 5.32 -0.60
C HIS A 55 7.54 5.02 0.61
N SER A 56 7.25 3.97 1.38
CA SER A 56 8.04 3.61 2.56
C SER A 56 9.54 3.51 2.22
N PRO A 57 10.44 4.02 3.09
CA PRO A 57 11.86 3.76 2.96
C PRO A 57 12.22 2.29 3.21
N GLN A 58 11.34 1.53 3.87
CA GLN A 58 11.55 0.10 4.13
C GLN A 58 11.08 -0.70 2.92
N GLU A 59 12.04 -1.32 2.23
CA GLU A 59 11.76 -2.08 1.00
C GLU A 59 10.68 -3.14 1.20
N TRP A 60 10.72 -3.87 2.31
CA TRP A 60 9.74 -4.91 2.60
C TRP A 60 8.32 -4.39 2.87
N GLU A 61 8.18 -3.21 3.50
CA GLU A 61 6.86 -2.58 3.68
C GLU A 61 6.29 -2.11 2.34
N ALA A 62 7.13 -1.51 1.48
CA ALA A 62 6.72 -1.07 0.16
C ALA A 62 6.32 -2.26 -0.75
N LEU A 63 7.06 -3.37 -0.70
CA LEU A 63 6.74 -4.59 -1.44
C LEU A 63 5.39 -5.18 -1.00
N GLN A 64 5.15 -5.31 0.31
CA GLN A 64 3.86 -5.78 0.83
C GLN A 64 2.71 -4.84 0.42
N ALA A 65 2.94 -3.52 0.40
CA ALA A 65 1.94 -2.55 -0.06
C ALA A 65 1.59 -2.72 -1.55
N LEU A 66 2.57 -3.10 -2.38
CA LEU A 66 2.35 -3.44 -3.79
C LEU A 66 1.55 -4.75 -3.94
N THR A 67 1.81 -5.76 -3.11
CA THR A 67 0.98 -6.99 -3.04
C THR A 67 -0.46 -6.65 -2.66
N VAL A 68 -0.67 -5.80 -1.65
CA VAL A 68 -2.02 -5.34 -1.25
C VAL A 68 -2.71 -4.62 -2.41
N LEU A 69 -2.00 -3.72 -3.11
CA LEU A 69 -2.54 -3.02 -4.28
C LEU A 69 -2.96 -3.99 -5.38
N GLU A 70 -2.14 -5.01 -5.68
CA GLU A 70 -2.47 -6.05 -6.67
C GLU A 70 -3.74 -6.81 -6.26
N ALA A 71 -3.82 -7.23 -5.00
CA ALA A 71 -5.00 -7.92 -4.47
C ALA A 71 -6.26 -7.03 -4.56
N CYS A 72 -6.15 -5.73 -4.24
CA CYS A 72 -7.26 -4.79 -4.35
C CYS A 72 -7.71 -4.63 -5.82
N MET A 73 -6.77 -4.59 -6.77
CA MET A 73 -7.10 -4.56 -8.20
C MET A 73 -7.84 -5.82 -8.67
N LYS A 74 -7.61 -6.98 -8.03
CA LYS A 74 -8.34 -8.22 -8.33
C LYS A 74 -9.73 -8.27 -7.66
N ASN A 75 -9.88 -7.72 -6.46
CA ASN A 75 -11.04 -7.99 -5.59
C ASN A 75 -12.00 -6.81 -5.38
N CYS A 76 -11.60 -5.55 -5.60
CA CYS A 76 -12.40 -4.37 -5.24
C CYS A 76 -13.23 -3.77 -6.39
N GLY A 77 -13.07 -4.31 -7.61
CA GLY A 77 -13.85 -3.92 -8.78
C GLY A 77 -13.74 -2.45 -9.21
N ARG A 78 -14.73 -2.00 -9.99
CA ARG A 78 -14.65 -0.72 -10.74
C ARG A 78 -14.48 0.52 -9.86
N ARG A 79 -15.07 0.55 -8.66
CA ARG A 79 -14.97 1.73 -7.77
C ARG A 79 -13.51 1.99 -7.37
N PHE A 80 -12.78 0.92 -7.01
CA PHE A 80 -11.36 1.01 -6.70
C PHE A 80 -10.51 1.28 -7.94
N HIS A 81 -10.80 0.59 -9.06
CA HIS A 81 -10.08 0.80 -10.32
C HIS A 81 -10.16 2.25 -10.80
N ASN A 82 -11.30 2.91 -10.63
CA ASN A 82 -11.48 4.31 -11.00
C ASN A 82 -10.60 5.26 -10.18
N GLU A 83 -10.32 4.95 -8.91
CA GLU A 83 -9.41 5.76 -8.09
C GLU A 83 -7.95 5.52 -8.47
N VAL A 84 -7.57 4.26 -8.69
CA VAL A 84 -6.21 3.87 -9.15
C VAL A 84 -5.90 4.45 -10.54
N GLY A 85 -6.89 4.50 -11.44
CA GLY A 85 -6.75 5.02 -12.80
C GLY A 85 -6.61 6.54 -12.89
N LYS A 86 -6.78 7.29 -11.80
CA LYS A 86 -6.60 8.75 -11.81
C LYS A 86 -5.11 9.10 -11.92
N TYR A 87 -4.81 10.14 -12.69
CA TYR A 87 -3.46 10.71 -12.79
C TYR A 87 -2.84 11.03 -11.43
N ARG A 88 -3.65 11.45 -10.45
CA ARG A 88 -3.19 11.70 -9.09
C ARG A 88 -2.50 10.49 -8.48
N PHE A 89 -3.08 9.30 -8.61
CA PHE A 89 -2.50 8.06 -8.07
C PHE A 89 -1.31 7.59 -8.91
N LEU A 90 -1.47 7.56 -10.23
CA LEU A 90 -0.42 7.12 -11.16
C LEU A 90 0.86 7.96 -11.06
N ASN A 91 0.73 9.28 -10.85
CA ASN A 91 1.88 10.16 -10.66
C ASN A 91 2.70 9.81 -9.41
N GLU A 92 2.07 9.29 -8.35
CA GLU A 92 2.82 8.83 -7.17
C GLU A 92 3.63 7.57 -7.50
N LEU A 93 3.05 6.61 -8.23
CA LEU A 93 3.80 5.42 -8.67
C LEU A 93 4.95 5.76 -9.62
N ILE A 94 4.78 6.75 -10.50
CA ILE A 94 5.85 7.22 -11.39
C ILE A 94 7.03 7.77 -10.58
N LYS A 95 6.78 8.48 -9.47
CA LYS A 95 7.85 8.98 -8.58
C LYS A 95 8.67 7.84 -7.99
N VAL A 96 8.04 6.71 -7.64
CA VAL A 96 8.69 5.54 -7.04
C VAL A 96 9.66 4.88 -8.02
N VAL A 97 9.31 4.80 -9.31
CA VAL A 97 10.15 4.13 -10.31
C VAL A 97 11.14 5.07 -11.01
N SER A 98 10.92 6.38 -10.95
CA SER A 98 11.74 7.36 -11.66
C SER A 98 13.07 7.65 -10.95
N PRO A 99 14.23 7.29 -11.53
CA PRO A 99 15.54 7.56 -10.92
C PRO A 99 15.82 9.05 -10.72
N LYS A 100 15.24 9.91 -11.57
CA LYS A 100 15.37 11.37 -11.50
C LYS A 100 14.70 12.00 -10.28
N LEU A 101 13.73 11.31 -9.66
CA LEU A 101 12.97 11.81 -8.51
C LEU A 101 13.43 11.16 -7.20
N ASN A 102 13.97 9.94 -7.26
CA ASN A 102 14.55 9.22 -6.12
C ASN A 102 16.07 9.34 -6.01
N GLY A 103 16.69 10.21 -6.83
CA GLY A 103 18.13 10.32 -7.09
C GLY A 103 19.05 10.60 -5.89
N TRP A 104 18.53 10.64 -4.66
CA TRP A 104 19.31 10.73 -3.43
C TRP A 104 19.26 9.48 -2.53
N ARG A 105 18.36 8.51 -2.75
CA ARG A 105 18.36 7.26 -1.94
C ARG A 105 19.44 6.26 -2.37
N ALA A 106 19.96 6.36 -3.60
CA ALA A 106 21.00 5.46 -4.11
C ALA A 106 22.44 5.86 -3.73
N VAL A 107 22.66 7.08 -3.22
CA VAL A 107 24.03 7.62 -2.99
C VAL A 107 24.65 7.17 -1.67
N ILE A 108 23.93 6.36 -0.86
CA ILE A 108 24.40 5.90 0.45
C ILE A 108 24.94 4.47 0.47
N ASN A 109 24.97 3.73 -0.64
CA ASN A 109 25.51 2.36 -0.68
C ASN A 109 26.82 2.16 -1.44
N THR A 110 27.50 3.23 -1.90
CA THR A 110 28.81 3.12 -2.57
C THR A 110 30.01 3.55 -1.71
N SER A 111 29.84 3.76 -0.39
CA SER A 111 30.94 4.18 0.50
C SER A 111 31.49 3.09 1.41
N LEU A 112 31.14 1.81 1.19
CA LEU A 112 31.65 0.66 1.95
C LEU A 112 32.46 -0.32 1.07
N CYS A 113 33.23 0.26 0.14
CA CYS A 113 34.33 -0.42 -0.56
C CYS A 113 35.52 0.54 -0.68
N GLN A 114 36.10 0.93 0.45
CA GLN A 114 37.53 1.21 0.63
C GLN A 114 37.93 0.82 2.05
#